data_AF-A0A8S0U7P2-F1
#
_entry.id   AF-A0A8S0U7P2-F1
#
_cell.length_a   1.000
_cell.length_b   1.000
_cell.length_c   1.000
_cell.angle_alpha   90.00
_cell.angle_beta   90.00
_cell.angle_gamma   90.00
#
_symmetry.space_group_name_H-M   'P 1'
#
loop_
_entity.id
_entity.type
_entity.pdbx_description
1 polymer ?
#
loop_
_entity_poly.entity_id
_entity_poly.type
_entity_poly.pdbx_seq_one_letter_code
_entity_poly.pdbx_strand_id
1 'polypeptide(L)'
;MHVHSSVSGTVNLAVAWWMLGSIENICDVESLHPESQWTCPKFRVTFDASVIWGLIGLERLFGPGGMYKNMVWLFLIGAFLPVTAWILSKIFLDKKWIPLINITVISYGFTGMPPTTPTNIASWIITGKIFNYFAFKYRKTR
;
A
#
# COMPACT_ATOMS: atom_id res chain seq x y z
N MET A 1 25.32 -14.17 -7.15
CA MET A 1 24.22 -13.24 -6.80
C MET A 1 24.70 -11.79 -6.69
N HIS A 2 25.78 -11.48 -5.96
CA HIS A 2 26.18 -10.10 -5.63
C HIS A 2 26.59 -9.20 -6.79
N VAL A 3 27.36 -9.70 -7.78
CA VAL A 3 27.85 -8.90 -8.91
C VAL A 3 26.74 -8.40 -9.86
N HIS A 4 25.69 -9.20 -10.07
CA HIS A 4 24.58 -8.81 -10.94
C HIS A 4 23.77 -7.66 -10.33
N SER A 5 23.57 -7.67 -9.01
CA SER A 5 22.87 -6.59 -8.29
C SER A 5 23.66 -5.28 -8.32
N SER A 6 24.99 -5.33 -8.20
CA SER A 6 25.84 -4.14 -8.29
C SER A 6 25.81 -3.52 -9.68
N VAL A 7 25.94 -4.34 -10.74
CA VAL A 7 25.87 -3.84 -12.13
C VAL A 7 24.49 -3.26 -12.43
N SER A 8 23.42 -3.93 -12.01
CA SER A 8 22.05 -3.42 -12.18
C SER A 8 21.82 -2.11 -11.42
N GLY A 9 22.33 -1.98 -10.21
CA GLY A 9 22.25 -0.74 -9.41
C GLY A 9 22.95 0.43 -10.10
N THR A 10 24.18 0.23 -10.58
CA THR A 10 24.96 1.28 -11.26
C THR A 10 24.29 1.73 -12.55
N VAL A 11 23.80 0.80 -13.37
CA VAL A 11 23.11 1.14 -14.63
C VAL A 11 21.81 1.91 -14.36
N ASN A 12 20.99 1.46 -13.41
CA ASN A 12 19.76 2.18 -13.04
C ASN A 12 20.06 3.60 -12.54
N LEU A 13 21.09 3.76 -11.70
CA LEU A 13 21.49 5.06 -11.18
C LEU A 13 21.99 5.99 -12.30
N ALA A 14 22.84 5.48 -13.20
CA ALA A 14 23.35 6.24 -14.33
C ALA A 14 22.23 6.72 -15.27
N VAL A 15 21.28 5.84 -15.59
CA VAL A 15 20.11 6.20 -16.42
C VAL A 15 19.22 7.22 -15.71
N ALA A 16 18.98 7.07 -14.41
CA ALA A 16 18.20 8.04 -13.64
C ALA A 16 18.85 9.43 -13.63
N TRP A 17 20.16 9.51 -13.42
CA TRP A 17 20.91 10.77 -13.51
C TRP A 17 20.86 11.39 -14.91
N TRP A 18 21.01 10.58 -15.95
CA TRP A 18 20.92 11.05 -17.32
C TRP A 18 19.54 11.61 -17.66
N MET A 19 18.45 10.96 -17.21
CA MET A 19 17.09 11.46 -17.39
C MET A 19 16.85 12.80 -16.69
N LEU A 20 17.31 12.94 -15.45
CA LEU A 20 17.19 14.18 -14.67
C LEU A 20 17.94 15.35 -15.31
N GLY A 21 19.09 15.10 -15.94
CA GLY A 21 19.87 16.14 -16.62
C GLY A 21 19.41 16.47 -18.04
N SER A 22 18.68 15.57 -18.71
CA SER A 22 18.27 15.74 -20.11
C SER A 22 16.84 16.27 -20.27
N ILE A 23 15.99 16.08 -19.27
CA ILE A 23 14.57 16.48 -19.30
C ILE A 23 14.36 17.57 -18.26
N GLU A 24 14.15 18.81 -18.71
CA GLU A 24 13.80 19.93 -17.82
C GLU A 24 12.44 19.68 -17.16
N ASN A 25 12.36 19.97 -15.86
CA ASN A 25 11.15 19.85 -15.02
C ASN A 25 10.54 18.43 -14.93
N ILE A 26 11.32 17.37 -15.14
CA ILE A 26 10.82 16.00 -14.95
C ILE A 26 10.21 15.81 -13.55
N CYS A 27 9.04 15.18 -13.46
CA CYS A 27 8.30 14.94 -12.23
C CYS A 27 7.67 16.17 -11.55
N ASP A 28 7.84 17.38 -12.08
CA ASP A 28 7.19 18.60 -11.57
C ASP A 28 5.83 18.80 -12.25
N VAL A 29 4.76 18.51 -11.50
CA VAL A 29 3.39 18.52 -12.02
C VAL A 29 2.81 19.93 -12.18
N GLU A 30 3.42 20.96 -11.60
CA GLU A 30 2.96 22.36 -11.71
C GLU A 30 3.57 23.09 -12.92
N SER A 31 4.81 22.73 -13.29
CA SER A 31 5.52 23.36 -14.41
C SER A 31 5.41 22.57 -15.72
N LEU A 32 4.86 21.35 -15.70
CA LEU A 32 4.59 20.55 -16.90
C LEU A 32 3.29 20.94 -17.60
N HIS A 33 3.32 20.91 -18.93
CA HIS A 33 2.11 20.93 -19.74
C HIS A 33 1.19 19.75 -19.34
N PRO A 34 -0.14 19.94 -19.25
CA PRO A 34 -1.10 18.92 -18.80
C PRO A 34 -1.13 17.64 -19.65
N GLU A 35 -0.58 17.68 -20.87
CA GLU A 35 -0.44 16.55 -21.80
C GLU A 35 0.86 15.75 -21.61
N SER A 36 1.72 16.15 -20.66
CA SER A 36 3.02 15.51 -20.43
C SER A 36 2.88 14.21 -19.63
N GLN A 37 3.40 13.12 -20.17
CA GLN A 37 3.38 11.79 -19.51
C GLN A 37 4.41 11.66 -18.37
N TRP A 38 5.26 12.67 -18.14
CA TRP A 38 6.37 12.66 -17.18
C TRP A 38 5.91 12.91 -15.73
N THR A 39 4.87 12.20 -15.30
CA THR A 39 4.39 12.21 -13.92
C THR A 39 5.07 11.10 -13.12
N CYS A 40 5.63 11.42 -11.95
CA CYS A 40 6.41 10.47 -11.14
C CYS A 40 5.75 10.18 -9.78
N PRO A 41 4.54 9.60 -9.76
CA PRO A 41 3.76 9.45 -8.53
C PRO A 41 4.47 8.59 -7.48
N LYS A 42 5.14 7.50 -7.91
CA LYS A 42 5.84 6.58 -7.00
C LYS A 42 7.07 7.21 -6.34
N PHE A 43 7.82 8.02 -7.08
CA PHE A 43 9.00 8.69 -6.53
C PHE A 43 8.60 9.79 -5.55
N ARG A 44 7.53 10.54 -5.87
CA ARG A 44 6.98 11.56 -4.98
C ARG A 44 6.55 11.00 -3.63
N VAL A 45 5.77 9.92 -3.61
CA VAL A 45 5.35 9.29 -2.33
C VAL A 45 6.53 8.76 -1.52
N THR A 46 7.57 8.26 -2.18
CA THR A 46 8.77 7.75 -1.50
C THR A 46 9.61 8.90 -0.92
N PHE A 47 9.71 10.01 -1.64
CA PHE A 47 10.37 11.22 -1.16
C PHE A 47 9.61 11.85 0.01
N ASP A 48 8.30 12.03 -0.11
CA ASP A 48 7.45 12.56 0.96
C ASP A 48 7.57 11.70 2.23
N ALA A 49 7.53 10.37 2.08
CA ALA A 49 7.75 9.46 3.19
C ALA A 49 9.15 9.65 3.82
N SER A 50 10.20 9.79 3.01
CA SER A 50 11.56 10.01 3.52
C SER A 50 11.70 11.33 4.27
N VAL A 51 11.03 12.39 3.83
CA VAL A 51 11.00 13.69 4.52
C VAL A 51 10.22 13.58 5.83
N ILE A 52 9.06 12.93 5.83
CA ILE A 52 8.22 12.71 7.03
C ILE A 52 8.99 11.91 8.09
N TRP A 53 9.56 10.77 7.70
CA TRP A 53 10.20 9.84 8.62
C TRP A 53 11.65 10.21 8.96
N GLY A 54 12.37 10.88 8.04
CA GLY A 54 13.77 11.25 8.20
C GLY A 54 14.03 12.67 8.68
N LEU A 55 13.25 13.66 8.22
CA LEU A 55 13.48 15.08 8.51
C LEU A 55 12.53 15.65 9.56
N ILE A 56 11.23 15.37 9.45
CA ILE A 56 10.20 15.93 10.34
C ILE A 56 10.18 15.22 11.70
N GLY A 57 10.40 13.90 11.67
CA GLY A 57 10.44 13.07 12.86
C GLY A 57 9.05 12.75 13.44
N LEU A 58 8.98 11.62 14.13
CA LEU A 58 7.76 11.07 14.72
C LEU A 58 7.09 12.02 15.73
N GLU A 59 7.87 12.78 16.49
CA GLU A 59 7.36 13.63 17.57
C GLU A 59 6.44 14.74 17.07
N ARG A 60 6.75 15.34 15.91
CA ARG A 60 5.96 16.45 15.36
C ARG A 60 4.65 16.00 14.72
N LEU A 61 4.59 14.75 14.26
CA LEU A 61 3.42 14.17 13.59
C LEU A 61 2.50 13.43 14.57
N PHE A 62 3.07 12.70 15.53
CA PHE A 62 2.36 11.80 16.44
C PHE A 62 2.43 12.22 17.91
N GLY A 63 3.20 13.26 18.27
CA GLY A 63 3.31 13.77 19.63
C GLY A 63 2.07 14.55 20.12
N PRO A 64 2.13 15.06 21.38
CA PRO A 64 1.02 15.82 21.97
C PRO A 64 0.81 17.15 21.23
N GLY A 65 -0.16 17.16 20.31
CA GLY A 65 -0.49 18.31 19.43
C GLY A 65 -0.27 18.04 17.93
N GLY A 66 0.26 16.88 17.56
CA GLY A 66 0.45 16.49 16.16
C GLY A 66 -0.85 16.15 15.43
N MET A 67 -0.93 16.46 14.13
CA MET A 67 -2.13 16.24 13.31
C MET A 67 -2.54 14.75 13.22
N TYR A 68 -1.59 13.82 13.39
CA TYR A 68 -1.83 12.38 13.24
C TYR A 68 -1.85 11.61 14.56
N LYS A 69 -1.99 12.30 15.70
CA LYS A 69 -2.09 11.66 17.03
C LYS A 69 -3.16 10.57 17.09
N ASN A 70 -4.31 10.79 16.45
CA ASN A 70 -5.41 9.83 16.43
C ASN A 70 -5.08 8.56 15.61
N MET A 71 -4.16 8.61 14.65
CA MET A 71 -3.75 7.42 13.90
C MET A 71 -2.93 6.46 14.75
N VAL A 72 -2.25 6.91 15.81
CA VAL A 72 -1.52 6.03 16.72
C VAL A 72 -2.47 5.02 17.40
N TRP A 73 -3.74 5.38 17.61
CA TRP A 73 -4.75 4.46 18.15
C TRP A 73 -5.05 3.27 17.22
N LEU A 74 -4.80 3.40 15.92
CA LEU A 74 -4.94 2.27 14.98
C LEU A 74 -3.94 1.15 15.28
N PHE A 75 -2.81 1.45 15.94
CA PHE A 75 -1.88 0.42 16.39
C PHE A 75 -2.52 -0.51 17.43
N LEU A 76 -3.27 0.06 18.38
CA LEU A 76 -4.00 -0.71 19.40
C LEU A 76 -5.11 -1.54 18.76
N ILE A 77 -5.84 -0.95 17.80
CA ILE A 77 -6.86 -1.66 17.02
C ILE A 77 -6.21 -2.83 16.26
N GLY A 78 -5.09 -2.59 15.57
CA GLY A 78 -4.33 -3.62 14.85
C GLY A 78 -3.82 -4.74 15.75
N ALA A 79 -3.41 -4.43 16.99
CA ALA A 79 -3.01 -5.44 17.97
C ALA A 79 -4.21 -6.26 18.48
N PHE A 80 -5.41 -5.67 18.54
CA PHE A 80 -6.61 -6.34 19.02
C PHE A 80 -7.30 -7.19 17.94
N LEU A 81 -7.16 -6.83 16.66
CA LEU A 81 -7.71 -7.60 15.52
C LEU A 81 -7.33 -9.10 15.53
N PRO A 82 -6.05 -9.52 15.67
CA PRO A 82 -5.70 -10.94 15.68
C PRO A 82 -6.23 -11.66 16.92
N VAL A 83 -6.28 -10.98 18.08
CA VAL A 83 -6.80 -11.55 19.32
C VAL A 83 -8.30 -11.81 19.21
N THR A 84 -9.06 -10.85 18.69
CA THR A 84 -10.50 -11.02 18.43
C THR A 84 -10.79 -12.09 17.39
N ALA A 85 -9.97 -12.19 16.33
CA ALA A 85 -10.06 -13.28 15.35
C ALA A 85 -9.89 -14.66 16.00
N TRP A 86 -8.89 -14.79 16.88
CA TRP A 86 -8.59 -16.02 17.58
C TRP A 86 -9.72 -16.44 18.54
N ILE A 87 -10.29 -15.48 19.28
CA ILE A 87 -11.44 -15.71 20.17
C ILE A 87 -12.68 -16.12 19.37
N LEU A 88 -12.98 -15.42 18.27
CA LEU A 88 -14.11 -15.78 17.39
C LEU A 88 -13.95 -17.18 16.79
N SER A 89 -12.73 -17.57 16.41
CA SER A 89 -12.45 -18.92 15.92
C SER A 89 -12.64 -20.00 16.99
N LYS A 90 -12.49 -19.67 18.27
CA LYS A 90 -12.72 -20.57 19.40
C LYS A 90 -14.21 -20.72 19.76
N ILE A 91 -14.99 -19.64 19.62
CA ILE A 91 -16.42 -19.61 19.96
C ILE A 91 -17.28 -20.20 18.84
N PHE A 92 -16.92 -19.96 17.57
CA PHE A 92 -17.69 -20.42 16.41
C PHE A 92 -17.08 -21.65 15.72
N LEU A 93 -16.87 -22.73 16.49
CA LEU A 93 -16.40 -24.02 15.96
C LEU A 93 -17.37 -24.66 14.94
N ASP A 94 -18.65 -24.29 14.97
CA ASP A 94 -19.72 -24.87 14.16
C ASP A 94 -19.75 -24.34 12.70
N LYS A 95 -19.20 -23.15 12.45
CA LYS A 95 -19.26 -22.48 11.14
C LYS A 95 -17.90 -22.58 10.45
N LYS A 96 -17.70 -23.64 9.64
CA LYS A 96 -16.47 -23.91 8.88
C LYS A 96 -15.94 -22.74 8.00
N TRP A 97 -16.75 -21.73 7.68
CA TRP A 97 -16.30 -20.55 6.90
C TRP A 97 -15.57 -19.48 7.73
N ILE A 98 -15.84 -19.38 9.03
CA ILE A 98 -15.25 -18.37 9.93
C ILE A 98 -13.74 -18.56 10.14
N PRO A 99 -13.20 -19.78 10.36
CA PRO A 99 -11.76 -19.98 10.44
C PRO A 99 -11.02 -19.83 9.09
N LEU A 100 -11.73 -19.75 7.96
CA LEU A 100 -11.11 -19.48 6.65
C LEU A 100 -10.80 -17.99 6.42
N ILE A 101 -11.33 -17.08 7.26
CA ILE A 101 -11.12 -15.64 7.12
C ILE A 101 -9.78 -15.28 7.76
N ASN A 102 -8.73 -15.22 6.95
CA ASN A 102 -7.40 -14.82 7.40
C ASN A 102 -7.31 -13.29 7.50
N ILE A 103 -7.51 -12.77 8.72
CA ILE A 103 -7.44 -11.33 9.00
C ILE A 103 -6.07 -10.74 8.62
N THR A 104 -4.97 -11.49 8.80
CA THR A 104 -3.61 -11.06 8.42
C THR A 104 -3.50 -10.79 6.92
N VAL A 105 -4.09 -11.65 6.08
CA VAL A 105 -4.11 -11.46 4.62
C VAL A 105 -4.94 -10.24 4.23
N ILE A 106 -6.07 -10.03 4.91
CA ILE A 106 -6.93 -8.85 4.67
C ILE A 106 -6.19 -7.56 5.05
N SER A 107 -5.53 -7.53 6.21
CA SER A 107 -4.73 -6.38 6.64
C SER A 107 -3.53 -6.12 5.73
N TYR A 108 -2.90 -7.17 5.19
CA TYR A 108 -1.77 -7.02 4.26
C TYR A 108 -2.19 -6.37 2.94
N GLY A 109 -3.43 -6.59 2.48
CA GLY A 109 -3.97 -5.94 1.28
C GLY A 109 -3.96 -4.42 1.32
N PHE A 110 -3.93 -3.81 2.50
CA PHE A 110 -3.86 -2.35 2.67
C PHE A 110 -2.45 -1.77 2.52
N THR A 111 -1.40 -2.60 2.53
CA THR A 111 -0.02 -2.12 2.41
C THR A 111 0.33 -1.55 1.03
N GLY A 112 -0.46 -1.89 -0.01
CA GLY A 112 -0.35 -1.33 -1.36
C GLY A 112 -1.06 0.01 -1.58
N MET A 113 -1.64 0.61 -0.52
CA MET A 113 -2.30 1.91 -0.61
C MET A 113 -1.40 3.09 -1.04
N PRO A 114 -0.14 3.22 -0.60
CA PRO A 114 0.67 4.39 -0.96
C PRO A 114 1.34 4.20 -2.34
N PRO A 115 0.55 3.95 -3.39
CA PRO A 115 0.44 4.90 -4.51
C PRO A 115 -0.93 4.87 -5.23
N THR A 116 -1.89 4.09 -4.72
CA THR A 116 -3.12 3.73 -5.42
C THR A 116 -4.30 4.41 -4.75
N THR A 117 -5.15 5.09 -5.54
CA THR A 117 -6.34 5.74 -5.00
C THR A 117 -7.26 4.72 -4.30
N PRO A 118 -7.96 5.12 -3.21
CA PRO A 118 -8.91 4.24 -2.51
C PRO A 118 -9.97 3.64 -3.44
N THR A 119 -10.31 4.36 -4.52
CA THR A 119 -11.24 3.90 -5.56
C THR A 119 -10.75 2.68 -6.32
N ASN A 120 -9.44 2.56 -6.60
CA ASN A 120 -8.91 1.38 -7.30
C ASN A 120 -9.01 0.13 -6.42
N ILE A 121 -8.73 0.27 -5.11
CA ILE A 121 -8.84 -0.84 -4.15
C ILE A 121 -10.30 -1.29 -4.02
N ALA A 122 -11.24 -0.35 -3.93
CA ALA A 122 -12.67 -0.68 -3.90
C ALA A 122 -13.10 -1.44 -5.16
N SER A 123 -12.65 -1.00 -6.34
CA SER A 123 -12.90 -1.68 -7.63
C SER A 123 -12.34 -3.11 -7.65
N TRP A 124 -11.15 -3.33 -7.09
CA TRP A 124 -10.55 -4.67 -7.01
C TRP A 124 -11.35 -5.61 -6.08
N ILE A 125 -11.80 -5.11 -4.93
CA ILE A 125 -12.64 -5.89 -4.00
C ILE A 125 -13.99 -6.25 -4.65
N ILE A 126 -14.63 -5.30 -5.33
CA ILE A 126 -15.91 -5.52 -6.02
C ILE A 126 -15.73 -6.56 -7.14
N THR A 127 -14.72 -6.38 -7.99
CA THR A 127 -14.44 -7.30 -9.10
C THR A 127 -14.11 -8.71 -8.59
N GLY A 128 -13.27 -8.80 -7.55
CA GLY A 128 -12.93 -10.08 -6.92
C GLY A 128 -14.13 -10.78 -6.26
N LYS A 129 -15.06 -10.03 -5.66
CA LYS A 129 -16.33 -10.56 -5.12
C LYS A 129 -17.23 -11.11 -6.22
N ILE A 130 -17.41 -10.35 -7.32
CA ILE A 130 -18.24 -10.76 -8.46
C ILE A 130 -17.66 -12.02 -9.12
N PHE A 131 -16.34 -12.02 -9.38
CA PHE A 131 -15.66 -13.15 -9.99
C PHE A 131 -15.75 -14.41 -9.14
N ASN A 132 -15.48 -14.31 -7.83
CA ASN A 132 -15.62 -15.46 -6.92
C ASN A 132 -17.07 -15.94 -6.85
N TYR A 133 -18.05 -15.03 -6.77
CA TYR A 133 -19.46 -15.40 -6.75
C TYR A 133 -19.86 -16.20 -7.99
N PHE A 134 -19.40 -15.75 -9.17
CA PHE A 134 -19.63 -16.46 -10.42
C PHE A 134 -18.92 -17.82 -10.40
N ALA A 135 -17.61 -17.88 -10.12
CA ALA A 135 -16.84 -19.12 -10.10
C ALA A 135 -17.44 -20.19 -9.15
N PHE A 136 -17.86 -19.80 -7.95
CA PHE A 136 -18.50 -20.72 -7.00
C PHE A 136 -19.92 -21.14 -7.43
N LYS A 137 -20.68 -20.25 -8.10
CA LYS A 137 -22.01 -20.58 -8.64
C LYS A 137 -21.93 -21.59 -9.78
N TYR A 138 -20.96 -21.49 -10.68
CA TYR A 138 -20.80 -22.45 -11.79
C TYR A 138 -20.18 -23.77 -11.34
N ARG A 139 -19.29 -23.76 -10.34
CA ARG A 139 -18.70 -24.99 -9.78
C ARG A 139 -19.72 -25.85 -9.01
N LYS A 140 -20.78 -25.26 -8.44
CA LYS A 140 -21.85 -25.99 -7.73
C LYS A 140 -22.91 -26.60 -8.65
N THR A 141 -22.91 -26.25 -9.93
CA THR A 141 -23.88 -26.69 -10.94
C THR A 141 -23.35 -27.87 -11.79
N ARG A 142 -22.18 -28.42 -11.45
CA ARG A 142 -21.69 -29.72 -11.92
C ARG A 142 -21.64 -30.72 -10.79
#